data_AF-A0A8J3VN08-F1
#
_entry.id   AF-A0A8J3VN08-F1
#
_cell.length_a   1.000
_cell.length_b   1.000
_cell.length_c   1.000
_cell.angle_alpha   90.00
_cell.angle_beta   90.00
_cell.angle_gamma   90.00
#
_symmetry.space_group_name_H-M   'P 1'
#
loop_
_entity.id
_entity.type
_entity.pdbx_description
1 polymer ?
#
loop_
_entity_poly.entity_id
_entity_poly.type
_entity_poly.pdbx_seq_one_letter_code
_entity_poly.pdbx_strand_id
1 'polypeptide(L)'
;MATIEEVKAGLGHAAQEAGTIAGQANAAAESADRMVARLQAVAQGTNHPKVAEAVARAQQAKQLLAEAVVAAQQAAQAAHEYIVVLG
;
A
#
# COMPACT_ATOMS: atom_id res chain seq x y z
N MET A 1 -1.77 28.88 -17.72
CA MET A 1 -2.92 27.94 -17.81
C MET A 1 -2.37 26.68 -18.45
N ALA A 2 -2.46 25.53 -17.78
CA ALA A 2 -2.03 24.26 -18.39
C ALA A 2 -2.99 23.89 -19.52
N THR A 3 -2.47 23.36 -20.62
CA THR A 3 -3.27 22.82 -21.72
C THR A 3 -3.94 21.51 -21.31
N ILE A 4 -5.01 21.12 -22.02
CA ILE A 4 -5.70 19.85 -21.77
C ILE A 4 -4.74 18.65 -21.89
N GLU A 5 -3.79 18.71 -22.83
CA GLU A 5 -2.76 17.67 -22.98
C GLU A 5 -1.80 17.61 -21.78
N GLU A 6 -1.36 18.75 -21.25
CA GLU A 6 -0.54 18.79 -20.03
C GLU A 6 -1.29 18.24 -18.81
N VAL A 7 -2.60 18.50 -18.70
CA VAL A 7 -3.43 17.97 -17.62
C VAL A 7 -3.58 16.44 -17.74
N LYS A 8 -3.83 15.91 -18.94
CA LYS A 8 -3.91 14.46 -19.17
C LYS A 8 -2.58 13.76 -18.87
N ALA A 9 -1.46 14.37 -19.29
CA ALA A 9 -0.12 13.84 -18.99
C ALA A 9 0.13 13.79 -17.47
N GLY A 10 -0.20 14.86 -16.74
CA GLY A 10 -0.07 14.90 -15.28
C GLY A 10 -0.92 13.83 -14.57
N LEU A 11 -2.16 13.64 -15.00
CA LEU A 11 -3.04 12.59 -14.45
C LEU A 11 -2.53 11.18 -14.78
N GLY A 12 -1.99 10.98 -15.98
CA GLY A 12 -1.36 9.72 -16.38
C GLY A 12 -0.15 9.39 -15.51
N HIS A 13 0.69 10.37 -15.22
CA HIS A 13 1.81 10.21 -14.29
C HIS A 13 1.33 9.88 -12.87
N ALA A 14 0.34 10.60 -12.35
CA ALA A 14 -0.21 10.33 -11.02
C ALA A 14 -0.78 8.90 -10.90
N ALA A 15 -1.44 8.40 -11.95
CA ALA A 15 -1.93 7.02 -11.99
C ALA A 15 -0.79 5.99 -12.01
N GLN A 16 0.32 6.27 -12.69
CA GLN A 16 1.53 5.42 -12.65
C GLN A 16 2.20 5.42 -11.27
N GLU A 17 2.26 6.59 -10.61
CA GLU A 17 2.78 6.71 -9.26
C GLU A 17 1.95 5.89 -8.26
N ALA A 18 0.62 5.94 -8.38
CA ALA A 18 -0.28 5.10 -7.60
C ALA A 18 -0.01 3.59 -7.79
N GLY A 19 0.28 3.15 -9.01
CA GLY A 19 0.70 1.77 -9.29
C GLY A 19 2.03 1.41 -8.58
N THR A 20 2.98 2.34 -8.56
CA THR A 20 4.26 2.17 -7.86
C THR A 20 4.06 2.05 -6.36
N ILE A 21 3.23 2.92 -5.77
CA ILE A 21 2.87 2.88 -4.35
C ILE A 21 2.22 1.54 -4.00
N ALA A 22 1.26 1.08 -4.82
CA ALA A 22 0.60 -0.20 -4.61
C ALA A 22 1.59 -1.38 -4.66
N GLY A 23 2.53 -1.37 -5.61
CA GLY A 23 3.58 -2.40 -5.70
C GLY A 23 4.49 -2.42 -4.46
N GLN A 24 4.96 -1.26 -4.03
CA GLN A 24 5.80 -1.12 -2.84
C GLN A 24 5.07 -1.54 -1.55
N ALA A 25 3.80 -1.15 -1.41
CA ALA A 25 2.98 -1.51 -0.26
C ALA A 25 2.72 -3.03 -0.19
N ASN A 26 2.50 -3.70 -1.33
CA ASN A 26 2.39 -5.15 -1.39
C ASN A 26 3.70 -5.85 -0.97
N ALA A 27 4.86 -5.41 -1.48
CA ALA A 27 6.16 -5.96 -1.09
C ALA A 27 6.47 -5.74 0.41
N ALA A 28 6.05 -4.59 0.96
CA ALA A 28 6.14 -4.32 2.38
C ALA A 28 5.21 -5.23 3.20
N ALA A 29 4.00 -5.51 2.70
CA ALA A 29 3.04 -6.40 3.35
C ALA A 29 3.55 -7.85 3.40
N GLU A 30 4.18 -8.35 2.34
CA GLU A 30 4.85 -9.65 2.34
C GLU A 30 6.00 -9.70 3.35
N SER A 31 6.74 -8.59 3.50
CA SER A 31 7.82 -8.50 4.49
C SER A 31 7.28 -8.48 5.92
N ALA A 32 6.14 -7.83 6.16
CA ALA A 32 5.43 -7.88 7.44
C ALA A 32 4.92 -9.30 7.75
N ASP A 33 4.46 -10.04 6.75
CA ASP A 33 4.02 -11.44 6.91
C ASP A 33 5.17 -12.35 7.36
N ARG A 34 6.34 -12.23 6.70
CA ARG A 34 7.58 -12.91 7.12
C ARG A 34 8.00 -12.54 8.54
N MET A 35 7.83 -11.27 8.94
CA MET A 35 8.12 -10.82 10.30
C MET A 35 7.18 -11.47 11.32
N VAL A 36 5.87 -11.52 11.04
CA VAL A 36 4.88 -12.22 11.88
C VAL A 36 5.26 -13.69 12.05
N ALA A 37 5.56 -14.40 10.96
CA ALA A 37 5.94 -15.80 11.01
C ALA A 37 7.19 -16.04 11.89
N ARG A 38 8.21 -15.18 11.76
CA ARG A 38 9.41 -15.24 12.61
C ARG A 38 9.09 -14.97 14.08
N LEU A 39 8.29 -13.95 14.37
CA LEU A 39 7.91 -13.61 15.75
C LEU A 39 7.08 -14.73 16.39
N GLN A 40 6.17 -15.35 15.63
CA GLN A 40 5.38 -16.49 16.11
C GLN A 40 6.27 -17.71 16.40
N ALA A 41 7.27 -18.01 15.56
CA ALA A 41 8.22 -19.08 15.81
C ALA A 41 9.02 -18.84 17.11
N VAL A 42 9.44 -17.59 17.38
CA VAL A 42 10.12 -17.22 18.63
C VAL A 42 9.18 -17.29 19.83
N ALA A 43 7.92 -16.88 19.66
CA ALA A 43 6.90 -16.92 20.72
C ALA A 43 6.63 -18.35 21.21
N GLN A 44 6.63 -19.36 20.34
CA GLN A 44 6.44 -20.76 20.73
C GLN A 44 7.48 -21.25 21.75
N GLY A 45 8.68 -20.68 21.77
CA GLY A 45 9.74 -21.05 22.71
C GLY A 45 9.77 -20.23 24.01
N THR A 46 9.05 -19.11 24.08
CA THR A 46 9.19 -18.14 25.20
C THR A 46 7.88 -17.64 25.81
N ASN A 47 6.77 -17.71 25.07
CA ASN A 47 5.44 -17.21 25.45
C ASN A 47 5.45 -15.78 26.06
N HIS A 48 6.39 -14.94 25.63
CA HIS A 48 6.65 -13.64 26.26
C HIS A 48 5.69 -12.56 25.72
N PRO A 49 5.02 -11.76 26.58
CA PRO A 49 3.99 -10.81 26.17
C PRO A 49 4.47 -9.73 25.19
N LYS A 50 5.74 -9.33 25.27
CA LYS A 50 6.36 -8.41 24.28
C LYS A 50 6.40 -8.98 22.85
N VAL A 51 6.54 -10.30 22.70
CA VAL A 51 6.54 -10.94 21.38
C VAL A 51 5.13 -10.94 20.81
N ALA A 52 4.11 -11.19 21.63
CA ALA A 52 2.71 -11.08 21.23
C ALA A 52 2.34 -9.64 20.82
N GLU A 53 2.82 -8.63 21.56
CA GLU A 53 2.68 -7.20 21.19
C GLU A 53 3.34 -6.91 19.83
N ALA A 54 4.55 -7.41 19.61
CA ALA A 54 5.26 -7.25 18.33
C ALA A 54 4.51 -7.91 17.16
N VAL A 55 3.94 -9.10 17.36
CA VAL A 55 3.10 -9.79 16.35
C VAL A 55 1.88 -8.94 16.01
N ALA A 56 1.17 -8.43 17.02
CA ALA A 56 -0.02 -7.61 16.81
C ALA A 56 0.31 -6.32 16.03
N ARG A 57 1.44 -5.66 16.36
CA ARG A 57 1.91 -4.48 15.62
C ARG A 57 2.27 -4.79 14.16
N ALA A 58 2.90 -5.94 13.90
CA ALA A 58 3.23 -6.36 12.54
C ALA A 58 1.96 -6.69 11.72
N GLN A 59 0.95 -7.30 12.34
CA GLN A 59 -0.35 -7.52 11.71
C GLN A 59 -1.08 -6.20 11.41
N GLN A 60 -1.04 -5.24 12.35
CA GLN A 60 -1.59 -3.90 12.12
C GLN A 60 -0.89 -3.20 10.95
N ALA A 61 0.44 -3.29 10.85
CA ALA A 61 1.19 -2.72 9.74
C ALA A 61 0.73 -3.31 8.39
N LYS A 62 0.49 -4.62 8.32
CA LYS A 62 -0.06 -5.28 7.13
C LYS A 62 -1.44 -4.74 6.75
N GLN A 63 -2.32 -4.53 7.73
CA GLN A 63 -3.65 -3.95 7.49
C GLN A 63 -3.55 -2.55 6.88
N LEU A 64 -2.72 -1.68 7.47
CA LEU A 64 -2.51 -0.31 6.98
C LEU A 64 -1.91 -0.27 5.57
N LEU A 65 -1.01 -1.20 5.25
CA LEU A 65 -0.44 -1.33 3.91
C LEU A 65 -1.50 -1.75 2.89
N ALA A 66 -2.40 -2.67 3.25
CA ALA A 66 -3.52 -3.05 2.38
C ALA A 66 -4.48 -1.87 2.15
N GLU A 67 -4.77 -1.08 3.19
CA GLU A 67 -5.57 0.13 3.06
C GLU A 67 -4.89 1.17 2.16
N ALA A 68 -3.57 1.33 2.27
CA ALA A 68 -2.80 2.22 1.39
C ALA A 68 -2.86 1.77 -0.09
N VAL A 69 -2.81 0.47 -0.37
CA VAL A 69 -3.00 -0.08 -1.72
C VAL A 69 -4.36 0.30 -2.27
N VAL A 70 -5.43 0.09 -1.48
CA VAL A 70 -6.80 0.41 -1.91
C VAL A 70 -6.94 1.91 -2.17
N ALA A 71 -6.42 2.76 -1.29
CA ALA A 71 -6.46 4.21 -1.46
C ALA A 71 -5.70 4.67 -2.71
N ALA A 72 -4.53 4.09 -2.98
CA ALA A 72 -3.75 4.40 -4.18
C ALA A 72 -4.51 3.98 -5.46
N GLN A 73 -5.12 2.79 -5.47
CA GLN A 73 -5.93 2.33 -6.60
C GLN A 73 -7.15 3.22 -6.85
N GLN A 74 -7.83 3.66 -5.80
CA GLN A 74 -8.95 4.61 -5.90
C GLN A 74 -8.50 5.96 -6.45
N ALA A 75 -7.34 6.47 -6.02
CA ALA A 75 -6.77 7.71 -6.57
C ALA A 75 -6.42 7.57 -8.06
N ALA A 76 -5.84 6.45 -8.47
CA ALA A 76 -5.55 6.16 -9.88
C ALA A 76 -6.84 6.09 -10.72
N GLN A 77 -7.88 5.46 -10.19
CA GLN A 77 -9.18 5.35 -10.84
C GLN A 77 -9.80 6.73 -11.05
N ALA A 78 -9.82 7.57 -10.00
CA ALA A 78 -10.35 8.94 -10.09
C ALA A 78 -9.56 9.79 -11.12
N ALA A 79 -8.23 9.65 -11.16
CA ALA A 79 -7.41 10.31 -12.16
C ALA A 79 -7.76 9.85 -13.59
N HIS A 80 -7.97 8.55 -13.78
CA HIS A 80 -8.36 7.99 -15.07
C HIS A 80 -9.75 8.43 -15.53
N GLU A 81 -10.73 8.45 -14.62
CA GLU A 81 -12.08 8.96 -14.89
C GLU A 81 -12.02 10.42 -15.34
N TYR A 82 -11.16 11.23 -14.73
CA TYR A 82 -10.99 12.62 -15.14
C TYR A 82 -10.31 12.76 -16.52
N ILE A 83 -9.35 11.90 -16.87
CA ILE A 83 -8.79 11.85 -18.24
C ILE A 83 -9.90 11.57 -19.27
N VAL A 84 -10.80 10.63 -18.99
CA VAL A 84 -11.94 10.30 -19.88
C VAL A 84 -12.89 11.49 -20.02
N VAL A 85 -13.16 12.22 -18.94
CA VAL A 85 -13.99 13.44 -18.97
C VAL A 85 -13.35 14.54 -19.84
N LEU A 86 -12.02 14.63 -19.87
CA LEU A 86 -11.28 15.61 -20.67
C LEU A 86 -11.26 15.29 -22.18
N GLY A 87 -11.83 14.16 -22.62
CA GLY A 87 -11.99 13.78 -24.05
C GLY A 87 -10.69 13.43 -24.72
#